data_AF-A0A944C519-F1
#
_entry.id   AF-A0A944C519-F1
#
_cell.length_a   1.000
_cell.length_b   1.000
_cell.length_c   1.000
_cell.angle_alpha   90.00
_cell.angle_beta   90.00
_cell.angle_gamma   90.00
#
_symmetry.space_group_name_H-M   'P 1'
#
loop_
_entity.id
_entity.type
_entity.pdbx_description
1 polymer ?
#
loop_
_entity_poly.entity_id
_entity_poly.type
_entity_poly.pdbx_seq_one_letter_code
_entity_poly.pdbx_strand_id
1 'polypeptide(L)'
;DIHLTTIDSSTIYTELITALEKGAGEPLYPGAERRIYGEALVAVFVALYNKLDDVGRQTLLRYARGEVLDAIGERLGVKRLEGDTAKTVMRFSLSTPRETNIIIPKWTKVTPDGENYFATDEIAVLQAGTYSVEIPTSAVGNGVKFNGYAAGTITTLVDLIPYIESVTNLTETAGGDDGEPYTEAGDNRLRERIRLAPAKRSTAGPELAYIYWAMTADSSIIDVKAVSETETISRTLTVYNGHAFKGGATLLIDTLIVRAHGESAAAVKDVDYAIDYTDDLLTIEVKGSLAAAESIDIEITQTLEGCVKIVPLLKGGKTPDSAMLSKVLETVNAKDTRPMT
;
A
#
# COMPACT_ATOMS: atom_id res chain seq x y z
N ASP A 1 -18.38 -3.81 20.74
CA ASP A 1 -18.48 -3.10 19.47
C ASP A 1 -19.03 -1.70 19.65
N ILE A 2 -18.80 -0.81 18.69
CA ILE A 2 -19.33 0.56 18.73
C ILE A 2 -20.68 0.57 18.00
N HIS A 3 -21.70 1.11 18.66
CA HIS A 3 -22.98 1.46 18.06
C HIS A 3 -23.06 2.98 17.93
N LEU A 4 -23.51 3.45 16.77
CA LEU A 4 -23.63 4.87 16.45
C LEU A 4 -25.02 5.43 16.82
N THR A 5 -25.96 4.55 17.13
CA THR A 5 -27.29 4.90 17.65
C THR A 5 -27.79 3.87 18.66
N THR A 6 -28.85 4.21 19.39
CA THR A 6 -29.50 3.29 20.33
C THR A 6 -30.20 2.17 19.58
N ILE A 7 -29.78 0.93 19.84
CA ILE A 7 -30.40 -0.28 19.29
C ILE A 7 -31.12 -1.13 20.35
N ASP A 8 -31.04 -0.72 21.62
CA ASP A 8 -31.68 -1.42 22.72
C ASP A 8 -33.21 -1.29 22.64
N SER A 9 -33.87 -2.43 22.46
CA SER A 9 -35.33 -2.48 22.28
C SER A 9 -36.10 -1.96 23.49
N SER A 10 -35.57 -2.12 24.70
CA SER A 10 -36.23 -1.65 25.93
C SER A 10 -36.23 -0.12 26.00
N THR A 11 -35.08 0.48 25.70
CA THR A 11 -34.94 1.94 25.61
C THR A 11 -35.84 2.51 24.51
N ILE A 12 -35.82 1.93 23.30
CA ILE A 12 -36.66 2.37 22.18
C ILE A 12 -38.15 2.24 22.52
N TYR A 13 -38.55 1.14 23.15
CA TYR A 13 -39.91 0.94 23.64
C TYR A 13 -40.32 2.05 24.59
N THR A 14 -39.49 2.33 25.59
CA THR A 14 -39.80 3.32 26.64
C THR A 14 -39.92 4.72 26.05
N GLU A 15 -38.99 5.11 25.19
CA GLU A 15 -39.01 6.40 24.49
C GLU A 15 -40.26 6.56 23.63
N LEU A 16 -40.62 5.54 22.85
CA LEU A 16 -41.77 5.58 21.94
C LEU A 16 -43.10 5.63 22.69
N ILE A 17 -43.28 4.80 23.72
CA ILE A 17 -44.49 4.82 24.54
C ILE A 17 -44.61 6.14 25.31
N THR A 18 -43.50 6.64 25.87
CA THR A 18 -43.50 7.95 26.57
C THR A 18 -43.83 9.10 25.62
N ALA A 19 -43.34 9.06 24.38
CA ALA A 19 -43.68 10.04 23.36
C ALA A 19 -45.17 9.98 22.97
N LEU A 20 -45.74 8.77 22.85
CA LEU A 20 -47.16 8.57 22.57
C LEU A 20 -48.05 9.05 23.71
N GLU A 21 -47.72 8.71 24.96
CA GLU A 21 -48.46 9.19 26.16
C GLU A 21 -48.45 10.72 26.24
N LYS A 22 -47.28 11.34 26.02
CA LYS A 22 -47.14 12.80 25.98
C LYS A 22 -47.97 13.43 24.86
N GLY A 23 -48.00 12.81 23.68
CA GLY A 23 -48.78 13.28 22.54
C GLY A 23 -50.29 13.12 22.72
N ALA A 24 -50.72 12.05 23.39
CA ALA A 24 -52.12 11.79 23.74
C ALA A 24 -52.62 12.63 24.93
N GLY A 25 -51.70 13.13 25.77
CA GLY A 25 -52.01 13.92 26.96
C GLY A 25 -52.54 13.10 28.13
N GLU A 26 -52.44 11.77 28.06
CA GLU A 26 -52.95 10.82 29.05
C GLU A 26 -52.04 9.57 29.15
N PRO A 27 -51.99 8.90 30.31
CA PRO A 27 -51.26 7.63 30.44
C PRO A 27 -51.96 6.53 29.64
N LEU A 28 -51.19 5.69 28.96
CA LEU A 28 -51.71 4.64 28.08
C LEU A 28 -51.58 3.25 28.74
N TYR A 29 -52.72 2.71 29.18
CA TYR A 29 -52.78 1.38 29.80
C TYR A 29 -52.59 0.24 28.77
N PRO A 30 -52.12 -0.95 29.19
CA PRO A 30 -51.80 -2.06 28.27
C PRO A 30 -52.94 -2.48 27.32
N GLY A 31 -54.20 -2.31 27.72
CA GLY A 31 -55.37 -2.64 26.89
C GLY A 31 -55.83 -1.53 25.93
N ALA A 32 -55.19 -0.35 25.95
CA ALA A 32 -55.58 0.76 25.10
C ALA A 32 -55.11 0.54 23.65
N GLU A 33 -56.01 0.75 22.68
CA GLU A 33 -55.72 0.56 21.24
C GLU A 33 -54.49 1.36 20.79
N ARG A 34 -54.34 2.59 21.29
CA ARG A 34 -53.19 3.48 21.00
C ARG A 34 -51.87 2.90 21.49
N ARG A 35 -51.87 2.20 22.63
CA ARG A 35 -50.68 1.52 23.15
C ARG A 35 -50.35 0.30 22.31
N ILE A 36 -51.33 -0.55 22.02
CA ILE A 36 -51.14 -1.73 21.16
C ILE A 36 -50.55 -1.32 19.80
N TYR A 37 -51.05 -0.23 19.22
CA TYR A 37 -50.48 0.35 18.00
C TYR A 37 -49.02 0.82 18.20
N GLY A 38 -48.73 1.53 19.31
CA GLY A 38 -47.38 1.92 19.67
C GLY A 38 -46.42 0.74 19.82
N GLU A 39 -46.85 -0.32 20.50
CA GLU A 39 -46.08 -1.55 20.70
C GLU A 39 -45.76 -2.24 19.37
N ALA A 40 -46.72 -2.26 18.43
CA ALA A 40 -46.48 -2.74 17.07
C ALA A 40 -45.45 -1.87 16.32
N LEU A 41 -45.48 -0.55 16.51
CA LEU A 41 -44.50 0.36 15.93
C LEU A 41 -43.09 0.18 16.51
N VAL A 42 -42.95 -0.21 17.78
CA VAL A 42 -41.62 -0.46 18.38
C VAL A 42 -40.81 -1.46 17.56
N ALA A 43 -41.42 -2.56 17.11
CA ALA A 43 -40.73 -3.55 16.28
C ALA A 43 -40.18 -2.95 14.98
N VAL A 44 -40.94 -2.04 14.34
CA VAL A 44 -40.53 -1.33 13.13
C VAL A 44 -39.37 -0.38 13.42
N PHE A 45 -39.45 0.41 14.50
CA PHE A 45 -38.38 1.34 14.88
C PHE A 45 -37.10 0.61 15.32
N VAL A 46 -37.21 -0.51 16.02
CA VAL A 46 -36.06 -1.36 16.37
C VAL A 46 -35.39 -1.86 15.10
N ALA A 47 -36.13 -2.39 14.13
CA ALA A 47 -35.56 -2.83 12.86
C ALA A 47 -34.90 -1.66 12.09
N LEU A 48 -35.53 -0.49 12.07
CA LEU A 48 -35.00 0.71 11.43
C LEU A 48 -33.71 1.19 12.08
N TYR A 49 -33.66 1.31 13.41
CA TYR A 49 -32.45 1.76 14.12
C TYR A 49 -31.31 0.76 14.01
N ASN A 50 -31.59 -0.55 14.04
CA ASN A 50 -30.58 -1.55 13.74
C ASN A 50 -30.02 -1.41 12.32
N LYS A 51 -30.88 -1.13 11.33
CA LYS A 51 -30.44 -0.91 9.95
C LYS A 51 -29.61 0.37 9.81
N LEU A 52 -30.03 1.46 10.48
CA LEU A 52 -29.30 2.73 10.48
C LEU A 52 -27.94 2.59 11.19
N ASP A 53 -27.87 1.87 12.30
CA ASP A 53 -26.62 1.55 12.98
C ASP A 53 -25.67 0.79 12.05
N ASP A 54 -26.16 -0.25 11.39
CA ASP A 54 -25.35 -1.04 10.46
C ASP A 54 -24.83 -0.19 9.27
N VAL A 55 -25.70 0.62 8.65
CA VAL A 55 -25.30 1.53 7.56
C VAL A 55 -24.27 2.55 8.05
N GLY A 56 -24.50 3.15 9.22
CA GLY A 56 -23.57 4.09 9.83
C GLY A 56 -22.21 3.43 10.11
N ARG A 57 -22.21 2.22 10.67
CA ARG A 57 -20.99 1.47 10.97
C ARG A 57 -20.21 1.14 9.71
N GLN A 58 -20.87 0.81 8.61
CA GLN A 58 -20.21 0.53 7.33
C GLN A 58 -19.46 1.74 6.74
N THR A 59 -19.69 2.97 7.23
CA THR A 59 -18.84 4.12 6.87
C THR A 59 -17.44 4.04 7.47
N LEU A 60 -17.26 3.27 8.54
CA LEU A 60 -15.98 3.03 9.21
C LEU A 60 -15.28 1.83 8.56
N LEU A 61 -14.00 1.99 8.20
CA LEU A 61 -13.19 0.95 7.55
C LEU A 61 -13.23 -0.41 8.29
N ARG A 62 -13.25 -0.38 9.63
CA ARG A 62 -13.31 -1.58 10.48
C ARG A 62 -14.53 -2.47 10.21
N TYR A 63 -15.68 -1.86 9.88
CA TYR A 63 -16.96 -2.56 9.76
C TYR A 63 -17.50 -2.60 8.32
N ALA A 64 -16.91 -1.82 7.42
CA ALA A 64 -17.23 -1.84 6.00
C ALA A 64 -17.03 -3.25 5.40
N ARG A 65 -17.96 -3.64 4.53
CA ARG A 65 -17.99 -4.95 3.86
C ARG A 65 -18.47 -4.80 2.42
N GLY A 66 -18.07 -5.75 1.58
CA GLY A 66 -18.38 -5.79 0.16
C GLY A 66 -18.19 -4.44 -0.57
N GLU A 67 -19.20 -4.03 -1.34
CA GLU A 67 -19.12 -2.82 -2.18
C GLU A 67 -18.84 -1.53 -1.39
N VAL A 68 -19.29 -1.44 -0.13
CA VAL A 68 -18.99 -0.27 0.71
C VAL A 68 -17.51 -0.21 1.06
N LEU A 69 -16.87 -1.36 1.32
CA LEU A 69 -15.43 -1.43 1.53
C LEU A 69 -14.66 -1.03 0.27
N ASP A 70 -15.17 -1.40 -0.90
CA ASP A 70 -14.56 -1.07 -2.19
C ASP A 70 -14.60 0.43 -2.46
N ALA A 71 -15.73 1.08 -2.19
CA ALA A 71 -15.86 2.53 -2.28
C ALA A 71 -14.90 3.26 -1.31
N ILE A 72 -14.65 2.71 -0.12
CA ILE A 72 -13.63 3.27 0.80
C ILE A 72 -12.23 3.08 0.22
N GLY A 73 -11.92 1.91 -0.32
CA GLY A 73 -10.63 1.61 -0.94
C GLY A 73 -10.34 2.46 -2.16
N GLU A 74 -11.34 2.73 -3.00
CA GLU A 74 -11.24 3.55 -4.20
C GLU A 74 -10.70 4.95 -3.90
N ARG A 75 -11.10 5.57 -2.78
CA ARG A 75 -10.59 6.87 -2.33
C ARG A 75 -9.07 6.87 -2.09
N LEU A 76 -8.48 5.72 -1.81
CA LEU A 76 -7.03 5.53 -1.61
C LEU A 76 -6.36 4.86 -2.80
N GLY A 77 -7.08 4.62 -3.90
CA GLY A 77 -6.58 3.92 -5.08
C GLY A 77 -6.32 2.43 -4.86
N VAL A 78 -6.95 1.83 -3.84
CA VAL A 78 -6.87 0.40 -3.56
C VAL A 78 -8.12 -0.28 -4.09
N LYS A 79 -7.92 -1.25 -4.99
CA LYS A 79 -8.99 -2.08 -5.56
C LYS A 79 -8.79 -3.53 -5.16
N ARG A 80 -9.88 -4.31 -5.21
CA ARG A 80 -9.82 -5.76 -5.06
C ARG A 80 -8.86 -6.37 -6.06
N LEU A 81 -8.11 -7.35 -5.61
CA LEU A 81 -7.36 -8.22 -6.51
C LEU A 81 -8.32 -9.21 -7.15
N GLU A 82 -8.30 -9.25 -8.47
CA GLU A 82 -8.99 -10.30 -9.23
C GLU A 82 -8.29 -11.63 -8.97
N GLY A 83 -9.07 -12.72 -9.02
CA GLY A 83 -8.51 -14.05 -8.98
C GLY A 83 -7.74 -14.38 -10.26
N ASP A 84 -6.91 -15.42 -10.18
CA ASP A 84 -6.17 -15.97 -11.30
C ASP A 84 -6.75 -17.34 -11.72
N THR A 85 -6.59 -17.67 -13.00
CA THR A 85 -6.97 -18.98 -13.56
C THR A 85 -5.85 -20.00 -13.35
N ALA A 86 -6.21 -21.23 -12.99
CA ALA A 86 -5.26 -22.34 -13.01
C ALA A 86 -4.82 -22.67 -14.45
N LYS A 87 -3.57 -23.07 -14.62
CA LYS A 87 -2.96 -23.37 -15.93
C LYS A 87 -2.40 -24.78 -15.98
N THR A 88 -2.39 -25.36 -17.17
CA THR A 88 -1.74 -26.63 -17.50
C THR A 88 -1.44 -26.70 -18.99
N VAL A 89 -0.71 -27.74 -19.41
CA VAL A 89 -0.50 -28.06 -20.83
C VAL A 89 -1.31 -29.31 -21.16
N MET A 90 -2.20 -29.20 -22.14
CA MET A 90 -3.01 -30.31 -22.64
C MET A 90 -2.36 -30.91 -23.88
N ARG A 91 -2.28 -32.24 -23.93
CA ARG A 91 -1.88 -32.99 -25.12
C ARG A 91 -3.12 -33.56 -25.81
N PHE A 92 -3.31 -33.18 -27.06
CA PHE A 92 -4.34 -33.75 -27.93
C PHE A 92 -3.70 -34.83 -28.80
N SER A 93 -4.30 -36.02 -28.86
CA SER A 93 -3.70 -37.19 -29.51
C SER A 93 -4.65 -37.84 -30.52
N LEU A 94 -4.05 -38.44 -31.55
CA LEU A 94 -4.71 -39.24 -32.58
C LEU A 94 -4.36 -40.72 -32.41
N SER A 95 -5.31 -41.61 -32.74
CA SER A 95 -5.05 -43.05 -32.84
C SER A 95 -4.20 -43.41 -34.05
N THR A 96 -4.29 -42.61 -35.12
CA THR A 96 -3.53 -42.81 -36.36
C THR A 96 -3.26 -41.44 -37.00
N PRO A 97 -2.01 -41.16 -37.43
CA PRO A 97 -1.67 -39.90 -38.07
C PRO A 97 -2.49 -39.68 -39.34
N ARG A 98 -2.73 -38.41 -39.67
CA ARG A 98 -3.50 -38.01 -40.85
C ARG A 98 -2.61 -37.31 -41.87
N GLU A 99 -2.98 -37.38 -43.14
CA GLU A 99 -2.28 -36.72 -44.25
C GLU A 99 -2.66 -35.23 -44.37
N THR A 100 -3.61 -34.76 -43.56
CA THR A 100 -4.07 -33.37 -43.51
C THR A 100 -3.86 -32.79 -42.11
N ASN A 101 -3.59 -31.49 -42.06
CA ASN A 101 -3.51 -30.76 -40.81
C ASN A 101 -4.88 -30.71 -40.11
N ILE A 102 -4.88 -30.85 -38.79
CA ILE A 102 -6.07 -30.67 -37.95
C ILE A 102 -5.87 -29.39 -37.14
N ILE A 103 -6.87 -28.50 -37.20
CA ILE A 103 -6.85 -27.24 -36.47
C ILE A 103 -7.62 -27.43 -35.17
N ILE A 104 -6.97 -27.13 -34.05
CA ILE A 104 -7.58 -27.03 -32.74
C ILE A 104 -7.81 -25.54 -32.46
N PRO A 105 -9.07 -25.07 -32.49
CA PRO A 105 -9.36 -23.68 -32.20
C PRO A 105 -8.93 -23.29 -30.79
N LYS A 106 -8.62 -22.00 -30.61
CA LYS A 106 -8.58 -21.39 -29.28
C LYS A 106 -9.96 -21.56 -28.62
N TRP A 107 -9.98 -21.61 -27.29
CA TRP A 107 -11.19 -21.80 -26.50
C TRP A 107 -11.85 -23.19 -26.62
N THR A 108 -11.13 -24.19 -27.13
CA THR A 108 -11.61 -25.59 -27.11
C THR A 108 -11.68 -26.09 -25.67
N LYS A 109 -12.86 -26.49 -25.20
CA LYS A 109 -13.09 -26.87 -23.81
C LYS A 109 -12.83 -28.35 -23.51
N VAL A 110 -12.20 -28.59 -22.37
CA VAL A 110 -11.95 -29.90 -21.77
C VAL A 110 -12.36 -29.87 -20.29
N THR A 111 -12.70 -31.03 -19.73
CA THR A 111 -13.15 -31.15 -18.34
C THR A 111 -12.68 -32.46 -17.69
N PRO A 112 -12.35 -32.45 -16.39
CA PRO A 112 -12.11 -33.68 -15.63
C PRO A 112 -13.41 -34.32 -15.09
N ASP A 113 -14.43 -33.52 -14.78
CA ASP A 113 -15.58 -33.91 -13.94
C ASP A 113 -16.95 -33.46 -14.48
N GLY A 114 -16.99 -32.66 -15.55
CA GLY A 114 -18.21 -32.07 -16.11
C GLY A 114 -18.69 -30.80 -15.40
N GLU A 115 -18.02 -30.37 -14.32
CA GLU A 115 -18.36 -29.16 -13.57
C GLU A 115 -17.30 -28.05 -13.78
N ASN A 116 -16.02 -28.42 -13.75
CA ASN A 116 -14.91 -27.52 -13.96
C ASN A 116 -14.37 -27.64 -15.39
N TYR A 117 -14.19 -26.51 -16.06
CA TYR A 117 -13.80 -26.47 -17.47
C TYR A 117 -12.45 -25.76 -17.64
N PHE A 118 -11.65 -26.26 -18.57
CA PHE A 118 -10.41 -25.66 -19.03
C PHE A 118 -10.50 -25.45 -20.53
N ALA A 119 -9.85 -24.40 -21.05
CA ALA A 119 -9.91 -24.03 -22.44
C ALA A 119 -8.52 -23.70 -23.02
N THR A 120 -8.30 -24.05 -24.28
CA THR A 120 -7.02 -23.78 -24.96
C THR A 120 -6.76 -22.27 -25.09
N ASP A 121 -5.55 -21.84 -24.75
CA ASP A 121 -5.18 -20.42 -24.73
C ASP A 121 -4.86 -19.86 -26.12
N GLU A 122 -4.58 -20.74 -27.07
CA GLU A 122 -4.22 -20.42 -28.44
C GLU A 122 -4.74 -21.45 -29.45
N ILE A 123 -4.72 -21.07 -30.72
CA ILE A 123 -4.98 -22.00 -31.81
C ILE A 123 -3.74 -22.86 -31.99
N ALA A 124 -3.91 -24.17 -32.03
CA ALA A 124 -2.84 -25.10 -32.37
C ALA A 124 -3.17 -25.87 -33.64
N VAL A 125 -2.13 -26.23 -34.39
CA VAL A 125 -2.26 -27.04 -35.59
C VAL A 125 -1.50 -28.34 -35.38
N LEU A 126 -2.23 -29.44 -35.34
CA LEU A 126 -1.65 -30.77 -35.40
C LEU A 126 -1.29 -31.04 -36.86
N GLN A 127 0.02 -31.04 -37.15
CA GLN A 127 0.56 -31.18 -38.50
C GLN A 127 0.31 -32.58 -39.07
N ALA A 128 0.16 -32.68 -40.38
CA ALA A 128 0.07 -33.95 -41.07
C ALA A 128 1.24 -34.87 -40.69
N GLY A 129 0.94 -36.13 -40.40
CA GLY A 129 1.93 -37.14 -40.01
C GLY A 129 2.34 -37.16 -38.53
N THR A 130 1.88 -36.22 -37.68
CA THR A 130 2.15 -36.27 -36.24
C THR A 130 1.03 -36.97 -35.45
N TYR A 131 1.37 -37.47 -34.26
CA TYR A 131 0.43 -38.18 -33.37
C TYR A 131 -0.24 -37.28 -32.34
N SER A 132 0.44 -36.20 -31.94
CA SER A 132 -0.06 -35.33 -30.88
C SER A 132 0.44 -33.90 -31.02
N VAL A 133 -0.27 -32.98 -30.37
CA VAL A 133 0.13 -31.59 -30.18
C VAL A 133 -0.13 -31.18 -28.74
N GLU A 134 0.74 -30.33 -28.20
CA GLU A 134 0.67 -29.81 -26.84
C GLU A 134 0.25 -28.35 -26.88
N ILE A 135 -0.69 -27.97 -26.01
CA ILE A 135 -1.31 -26.64 -26.05
C ILE A 135 -1.45 -26.12 -24.61
N PRO A 136 -0.94 -24.90 -24.32
CA PRO A 136 -1.25 -24.19 -23.08
C PRO A 136 -2.76 -24.03 -22.91
N THR A 137 -3.25 -24.35 -21.72
CA THR A 137 -4.67 -24.37 -21.41
C THR A 137 -4.89 -23.77 -20.03
N SER A 138 -5.84 -22.85 -19.92
CA SER A 138 -6.22 -22.20 -18.67
C SER A 138 -7.64 -22.58 -18.26
N ALA A 139 -7.93 -22.53 -16.96
CA ALA A 139 -9.28 -22.71 -16.44
C ALA A 139 -10.22 -21.63 -16.99
N VAL A 140 -11.48 -21.99 -17.24
CA VAL A 140 -12.52 -21.05 -17.72
C VAL A 140 -12.95 -20.07 -16.61
N GLY A 141 -12.77 -20.45 -15.35
CA GLY A 141 -12.98 -19.59 -14.19
C GLY A 141 -11.72 -19.41 -13.37
N ASN A 142 -11.74 -18.41 -12.50
CA ASN A 142 -10.67 -18.18 -11.53
C ASN A 142 -10.90 -19.03 -10.28
N GLY A 143 -9.82 -19.23 -9.52
CA GLY A 143 -9.92 -19.77 -8.18
C GLY A 143 -9.13 -21.03 -7.92
N VAL A 144 -8.95 -21.30 -6.62
CA VAL A 144 -8.14 -22.43 -6.14
C VAL A 144 -8.78 -23.78 -6.46
N LYS A 145 -10.10 -23.80 -6.70
CA LYS A 145 -10.85 -25.01 -7.06
C LYS A 145 -10.39 -25.66 -8.37
N PHE A 146 -9.67 -24.92 -9.22
CA PHE A 146 -9.12 -25.44 -10.48
C PHE A 146 -7.70 -25.99 -10.34
N ASN A 147 -7.08 -25.90 -9.17
CA ASN A 147 -5.75 -26.44 -8.89
C ASN A 147 -5.82 -27.91 -8.45
N GLY A 148 -4.69 -28.60 -8.54
CA GLY A 148 -4.53 -29.94 -7.95
C GLY A 148 -5.03 -31.09 -8.81
N TYR A 149 -5.45 -30.84 -10.05
CA TYR A 149 -5.78 -31.92 -10.99
C TYR A 149 -4.49 -32.55 -11.49
N ALA A 150 -4.16 -33.75 -10.98
CA ALA A 150 -2.96 -34.48 -11.34
C ALA A 150 -2.85 -34.73 -12.85
N ALA A 151 -1.63 -34.94 -13.34
CA ALA A 151 -1.38 -35.28 -14.74
C ALA A 151 -2.24 -36.49 -15.19
N GLY A 152 -2.88 -36.36 -16.36
CA GLY A 152 -3.78 -37.38 -16.91
C GLY A 152 -5.20 -37.40 -16.35
N THR A 153 -5.58 -36.47 -15.45
CA THR A 153 -6.93 -36.43 -14.86
C THR A 153 -7.95 -35.73 -15.77
N ILE A 154 -7.53 -34.68 -16.50
CA ILE A 154 -8.40 -33.93 -17.40
C ILE A 154 -8.44 -34.67 -18.73
N THR A 155 -9.53 -35.39 -19.01
CA THR A 155 -9.61 -36.32 -20.15
C THR A 155 -10.82 -36.16 -21.05
N THR A 156 -11.86 -35.45 -20.60
CA THR A 156 -13.11 -35.34 -21.37
C THR A 156 -13.07 -34.12 -22.26
N LEU A 157 -13.14 -34.33 -23.57
CA LEU A 157 -13.28 -33.26 -24.56
C LEU A 157 -14.75 -32.85 -24.69
N VAL A 158 -15.04 -31.57 -24.48
CA VAL A 158 -16.42 -31.02 -24.51
C VAL A 158 -16.73 -30.52 -25.91
N ASP A 159 -15.83 -29.70 -26.47
CA ASP A 159 -15.93 -29.22 -27.84
C ASP A 159 -15.25 -30.24 -28.77
N LEU A 160 -16.05 -31.15 -29.33
CA LEU A 160 -15.55 -32.26 -30.15
C LEU A 160 -14.86 -31.76 -31.41
N ILE A 161 -13.62 -32.19 -31.60
CA ILE A 161 -12.82 -31.96 -32.81
C ILE A 161 -12.70 -33.29 -33.56
N PRO A 162 -13.04 -33.34 -34.86
CA PRO A 162 -12.93 -34.57 -35.63
C PRO A 162 -11.54 -35.22 -35.53
N TYR A 163 -11.54 -36.54 -35.48
CA TYR A 163 -10.35 -37.41 -35.46
C TYR A 163 -9.50 -37.38 -34.18
N ILE A 164 -9.67 -36.41 -33.27
CA ILE A 164 -9.05 -36.44 -31.94
C ILE A 164 -9.59 -37.64 -31.16
N GLU A 165 -8.68 -38.50 -30.70
CA GLU A 165 -9.02 -39.69 -29.92
C GLU A 165 -9.07 -39.39 -28.43
N SER A 166 -8.05 -38.68 -27.93
CA SER A 166 -7.90 -38.40 -26.50
C SER A 166 -7.25 -37.06 -26.25
N VAL A 167 -7.55 -36.51 -25.09
CA VAL A 167 -6.94 -35.29 -24.58
C VAL A 167 -6.51 -35.56 -23.14
N THR A 168 -5.31 -35.14 -22.73
CA THR A 168 -4.80 -35.34 -21.36
C THR A 168 -3.95 -34.16 -20.91
N ASN A 169 -4.03 -33.77 -19.63
CA ASN A 169 -3.11 -32.80 -19.07
C ASN A 169 -1.76 -33.45 -18.75
N LEU A 170 -0.66 -32.81 -19.13
CA LEU A 170 0.71 -33.32 -18.91
C LEU A 170 1.25 -32.97 -17.52
N THR A 171 0.80 -31.85 -16.97
CA THR A 171 1.21 -31.36 -15.67
C THR A 171 0.00 -31.17 -14.76
N GLU A 172 0.25 -31.21 -13.47
CA GLU A 172 -0.76 -30.85 -12.48
C GLU A 172 -1.22 -29.40 -12.70
N THR A 173 -2.50 -29.12 -12.51
CA THR A 173 -3.01 -27.74 -12.63
C THR A 173 -2.60 -26.90 -11.43
N ALA A 174 -2.08 -25.70 -11.70
CA ALA A 174 -1.61 -24.79 -10.66
C ALA A 174 -1.80 -23.33 -11.06
N GLY A 175 -1.67 -22.42 -10.09
CA GLY A 175 -1.71 -20.97 -10.32
C GLY A 175 -3.10 -20.34 -10.24
N GLY A 176 -4.15 -21.11 -9.98
CA GLY A 176 -5.48 -20.55 -9.69
C GLY A 176 -5.51 -19.88 -8.32
N ASP A 177 -6.03 -18.66 -8.25
CA ASP A 177 -6.24 -17.90 -7.01
C ASP A 177 -7.67 -17.33 -7.02
N ASP A 178 -8.32 -17.29 -5.87
CA ASP A 178 -9.65 -16.69 -5.72
C ASP A 178 -9.58 -15.15 -5.69
N GLY A 179 -8.39 -14.59 -5.48
CA GLY A 179 -8.17 -13.16 -5.31
C GLY A 179 -8.80 -12.67 -3.99
N GLU A 180 -9.56 -11.59 -4.06
CA GLU A 180 -10.27 -11.01 -2.91
C GLU A 180 -11.80 -11.04 -3.12
N PRO A 181 -12.44 -12.22 -3.05
CA PRO A 181 -13.87 -12.34 -3.31
C PRO A 181 -14.72 -11.61 -2.25
N TYR A 182 -16.02 -11.44 -2.53
CA TYR A 182 -17.01 -10.85 -1.62
C TYR A 182 -17.37 -11.81 -0.47
N THR A 183 -16.36 -12.15 0.33
CA THR A 183 -16.47 -12.97 1.53
C THR A 183 -15.76 -12.25 2.67
N GLU A 184 -16.01 -12.67 3.91
CA GLU A 184 -15.34 -12.09 5.07
C GLU A 184 -13.81 -12.16 4.96
N ALA A 185 -13.28 -13.28 4.46
CA ALA A 185 -11.84 -13.46 4.24
C ALA A 185 -11.28 -12.50 3.18
N GLY A 186 -11.98 -12.34 2.04
CA GLY A 186 -11.56 -11.40 0.99
C GLY A 186 -11.66 -9.94 1.44
N ASP A 187 -12.72 -9.59 2.16
CA ASP A 187 -12.89 -8.27 2.76
C ASP A 187 -11.81 -7.97 3.81
N ASN A 188 -11.41 -8.95 4.62
CA ASN A 188 -10.32 -8.81 5.58
C ASN A 188 -8.98 -8.50 4.89
N ARG A 189 -8.66 -9.21 3.79
CA ARG A 189 -7.44 -8.95 2.99
C ARG A 189 -7.46 -7.54 2.39
N LEU A 190 -8.57 -7.16 1.74
CA LEU A 190 -8.71 -5.82 1.16
C LEU A 190 -8.62 -4.73 2.24
N ARG A 191 -9.29 -4.92 3.37
CA ARG A 191 -9.29 -3.95 4.48
C ARG A 191 -7.89 -3.69 5.02
N GLU A 192 -7.09 -4.74 5.18
CA GLU A 192 -5.69 -4.57 5.62
C GLU A 192 -4.87 -3.81 4.57
N ARG A 193 -5.06 -4.09 3.27
CA ARG A 193 -4.41 -3.30 2.21
C ARG A 193 -4.85 -1.83 2.22
N ILE A 194 -6.14 -1.54 2.42
CA ILE A 194 -6.66 -0.17 2.55
C ILE A 194 -6.03 0.52 3.78
N ARG A 195 -5.93 -0.19 4.91
CA ARG A 195 -5.29 0.30 6.14
C ARG A 195 -3.81 0.62 5.92
N LEU A 196 -3.10 -0.18 5.14
CA LEU A 196 -1.69 0.00 4.79
C LEU A 196 -1.47 0.97 3.61
N ALA A 197 -2.50 1.30 2.83
CA ALA A 197 -2.37 2.15 1.65
C ALA A 197 -1.65 3.49 1.88
N PRO A 198 -1.86 4.18 3.02
CA PRO A 198 -1.10 5.40 3.33
C PRO A 198 0.42 5.15 3.44
N ALA A 199 0.86 3.96 3.85
CA ALA A 199 2.28 3.62 3.96
C ALA A 199 2.99 3.58 2.60
N LYS A 200 2.25 3.35 1.49
CA LYS A 200 2.81 3.46 0.13
C LYS A 200 3.31 4.89 -0.17
N ARG A 201 2.86 5.91 0.56
CA ARG A 201 3.13 7.32 0.24
C ARG A 201 4.52 7.83 0.67
N SER A 202 5.43 7.03 1.23
CA SER A 202 6.87 7.37 1.34
C SER A 202 7.73 6.21 1.88
N THR A 203 8.83 5.87 1.20
CA THR A 203 9.80 4.81 1.56
C THR A 203 11.07 5.31 2.26
N ALA A 204 11.19 6.61 2.55
CA ALA A 204 12.40 7.22 3.13
C ALA A 204 12.13 8.03 4.40
N GLY A 205 11.16 7.59 5.22
CA GLY A 205 10.76 8.31 6.44
C GLY A 205 10.20 9.71 6.13
N PRO A 206 8.90 9.83 5.78
CA PRO A 206 8.34 11.14 5.47
C PRO A 206 8.42 12.04 6.70
N GLU A 207 8.71 13.33 6.50
CA GLU A 207 8.78 14.35 7.56
C GLU A 207 7.62 14.22 8.55
N LEU A 208 6.40 14.01 8.02
CA LEU A 208 5.18 13.86 8.81
C LEU A 208 5.13 12.61 9.69
N ALA A 209 5.83 11.52 9.36
CA ALA A 209 5.91 10.34 10.22
C ALA A 209 6.79 10.61 11.45
N TYR A 210 7.93 11.28 11.27
CA TYR A 210 8.76 11.72 12.39
C TYR A 210 8.01 12.68 13.31
N ILE A 211 7.26 13.62 12.73
CA ILE A 211 6.38 14.54 13.47
C ILE A 211 5.31 13.77 14.26
N TYR A 212 4.61 12.83 13.62
CA TYR A 212 3.57 12.03 14.26
C TYR A 212 4.10 11.23 15.46
N TRP A 213 5.21 10.51 15.31
CA TRP A 213 5.77 9.70 16.38
C TRP A 213 6.32 10.57 17.53
N ALA A 214 6.94 11.70 17.20
CA ALA A 214 7.38 12.67 18.21
C ALA A 214 6.20 13.28 18.99
N MET A 215 5.09 13.62 18.33
CA MET A 215 3.87 14.08 18.99
C MET A 215 3.21 12.98 19.85
N THR A 216 3.32 11.72 19.45
CA THR A 216 2.76 10.57 20.18
C THR A 216 3.52 10.30 21.48
N ALA A 217 4.78 10.73 21.59
CA ALA A 217 5.60 10.53 22.80
C ALA A 217 4.97 11.18 24.04
N ASP A 218 4.36 12.37 23.91
CA ASP A 218 3.73 13.05 25.04
C ASP A 218 2.65 14.06 24.60
N SER A 219 1.50 14.04 25.27
CA SER A 219 0.37 14.94 25.01
C SER A 219 0.68 16.44 25.20
N SER A 220 1.77 16.79 25.88
CA SER A 220 2.20 18.18 26.10
C SER A 220 2.92 18.80 24.89
N ILE A 221 3.32 17.98 23.90
CA ILE A 221 3.94 18.42 22.65
C ILE A 221 2.83 18.92 21.71
N ILE A 222 2.92 20.19 21.29
CA ILE A 222 1.91 20.84 20.44
C ILE A 222 2.34 20.95 18.99
N ASP A 223 3.64 20.98 18.73
CA ASP A 223 4.22 21.11 17.41
C ASP A 223 5.59 20.43 17.37
N VAL A 224 5.99 19.94 16.20
CA VAL A 224 7.27 19.30 15.97
C VAL A 224 7.74 19.64 14.57
N LYS A 225 9.02 20.03 14.44
CA LYS A 225 9.70 20.15 13.15
C LYS A 225 10.72 19.03 12.99
N ALA A 226 10.66 18.31 11.87
CA ALA A 226 11.68 17.36 11.47
C ALA A 226 12.47 17.94 10.28
N VAL A 227 13.79 17.92 10.36
CA VAL A 227 14.70 18.35 9.28
C VAL A 227 15.86 17.37 9.17
N SER A 228 16.49 17.28 7.99
CA SER A 228 17.75 16.56 7.85
C SER A 228 18.81 17.20 8.75
N GLU A 229 19.56 16.39 9.50
CA GLU A 229 20.66 16.92 10.30
C GLU A 229 21.81 17.35 9.38
N THR A 230 22.49 18.43 9.76
CA THR A 230 23.58 19.01 8.98
C THR A 230 24.78 19.25 9.88
N GLU A 231 25.98 19.07 9.36
CA GLU A 231 27.22 19.44 10.04
C GLU A 231 28.05 20.38 9.19
N THR A 232 28.70 21.36 9.83
CA THR A 232 29.65 22.25 9.17
C THR A 232 31.05 21.73 9.40
N ILE A 233 31.78 21.50 8.31
CA ILE A 233 33.15 21.00 8.31
C ILE A 233 34.07 22.15 7.92
N SER A 234 35.11 22.36 8.73
CA SER A 234 36.22 23.23 8.40
C SER A 234 37.44 22.38 8.02
N ARG A 235 38.08 22.69 6.89
CA ARG A 235 39.26 21.95 6.43
C ARG A 235 40.20 22.84 5.63
N THR A 236 41.49 22.68 5.86
CA THR A 236 42.53 23.25 4.99
C THR A 236 42.73 22.33 3.79
N LEU A 237 42.66 22.89 2.58
CA LEU A 237 42.92 22.19 1.32
C LEU A 237 44.19 22.72 0.67
N THR A 238 45.02 21.82 0.16
CA THR A 238 46.19 22.17 -0.63
C THR A 238 45.76 22.52 -2.06
N VAL A 239 46.32 23.59 -2.62
CA VAL A 239 46.08 23.99 -4.00
C VAL A 239 47.08 23.29 -4.92
N TYR A 240 46.57 22.58 -5.91
CA TYR A 240 47.34 21.91 -6.95
C TYR A 240 46.96 22.48 -8.32
N ASN A 241 47.94 23.04 -9.03
CA ASN A 241 47.74 23.61 -10.37
C ASN A 241 46.57 24.62 -10.43
N GLY A 242 46.48 25.51 -9.42
CA GLY A 242 45.41 26.52 -9.31
C GLY A 242 44.04 25.97 -8.87
N HIS A 243 43.96 24.72 -8.43
CA HIS A 243 42.70 24.08 -8.02
C HIS A 243 42.82 23.40 -6.64
N ALA A 244 41.76 23.45 -5.86
CA ALA A 244 41.60 22.69 -4.62
C ALA A 244 40.38 21.77 -4.73
N PHE A 245 40.42 20.62 -4.04
CA PHE A 245 39.44 19.56 -4.23
C PHE A 245 38.88 19.04 -2.92
N LYS A 246 37.57 18.76 -2.89
CA LYS A 246 36.90 18.05 -1.80
C LYS A 246 35.85 17.10 -2.36
N GLY A 247 36.03 15.81 -2.13
CA GLY A 247 35.00 14.81 -2.44
C GLY A 247 33.90 14.76 -1.38
N GLY A 248 32.68 14.45 -1.79
CA GLY A 248 31.54 14.14 -0.93
C GLY A 248 30.21 14.50 -1.58
N ALA A 249 29.31 13.53 -1.70
CA ALA A 249 28.01 13.65 -2.38
C ALA A 249 27.02 14.62 -1.71
N THR A 250 27.21 14.92 -0.43
CA THR A 250 26.24 15.60 0.45
C THR A 250 26.59 17.05 0.76
N LEU A 251 27.51 17.65 0.01
CA LEU A 251 27.98 19.01 0.25
C LEU A 251 26.95 20.05 -0.20
N LEU A 252 26.63 21.00 0.69
CA LEU A 252 25.77 22.15 0.39
C LEU A 252 26.63 23.30 -0.15
N ILE A 253 26.76 23.38 -1.48
CA ILE A 253 27.64 24.34 -2.15
C ILE A 253 27.35 25.81 -1.81
N ASP A 254 26.09 26.15 -1.49
CA ASP A 254 25.67 27.51 -1.15
C ASP A 254 26.19 27.97 0.22
N THR A 255 26.63 27.05 1.07
CA THR A 255 27.21 27.37 2.39
C THR A 255 28.73 27.43 2.39
N LEU A 256 29.37 27.20 1.23
CA LEU A 256 30.82 27.23 1.11
C LEU A 256 31.38 28.63 1.41
N ILE A 257 32.31 28.70 2.35
CA ILE A 257 33.14 29.86 2.62
C ILE A 257 34.59 29.46 2.37
N VAL A 258 35.29 30.25 1.54
CA VAL A 258 36.72 30.06 1.23
C VAL A 258 37.50 31.23 1.83
N ARG A 259 38.63 30.93 2.47
CA ARG A 259 39.56 31.91 3.04
C ARG A 259 40.99 31.60 2.59
N ALA A 260 41.82 32.64 2.47
CA ALA A 260 43.26 32.42 2.39
C ALA A 260 43.74 31.72 3.67
N HIS A 261 44.73 30.85 3.56
CA HIS A 261 45.15 30.04 4.71
C HIS A 261 45.61 30.93 5.89
N GLY A 262 45.02 30.70 7.06
CA GLY A 262 45.32 31.47 8.28
C GLY A 262 44.68 32.86 8.35
N GLU A 263 43.90 33.26 7.35
CA GLU A 263 43.16 34.52 7.36
C GLU A 263 41.70 34.34 7.79
N SER A 264 41.13 35.39 8.39
CA SER A 264 39.72 35.39 8.81
C SER A 264 38.78 35.95 7.75
N ALA A 265 39.30 36.68 6.76
CA ALA A 265 38.52 37.30 5.71
C ALA A 265 38.04 36.25 4.68
N ALA A 266 36.74 36.29 4.36
CA ALA A 266 36.17 35.45 3.32
C ALA A 266 36.51 36.01 1.94
N ALA A 267 36.98 35.14 1.05
CA ALA A 267 37.20 35.44 -0.36
C ALA A 267 35.86 35.55 -1.11
N VAL A 268 35.85 36.26 -2.24
CA VAL A 268 34.63 36.53 -3.00
C VAL A 268 34.47 35.52 -4.15
N LYS A 269 33.33 34.83 -4.19
CA LYS A 269 32.97 33.92 -5.29
C LYS A 269 32.92 34.67 -6.63
N ASP A 270 33.39 34.02 -7.69
CA ASP A 270 33.52 34.54 -9.07
C ASP A 270 34.56 35.65 -9.27
N VAL A 271 35.20 36.12 -8.20
CA VAL A 271 36.32 37.09 -8.25
C VAL A 271 37.62 36.42 -7.82
N ASP A 272 37.62 35.83 -6.63
CA ASP A 272 38.78 35.19 -6.00
C ASP A 272 38.76 33.67 -6.14
N TYR A 273 37.62 33.07 -6.44
CA TYR A 273 37.53 31.65 -6.75
C TYR A 273 36.27 31.34 -7.57
N ALA A 274 36.32 30.28 -8.36
CA ALA A 274 35.15 29.68 -9.02
C ALA A 274 34.95 28.25 -8.52
N ILE A 275 33.73 27.76 -8.57
CA ILE A 275 33.41 26.40 -8.11
C ILE A 275 32.76 25.58 -9.23
N ASP A 276 33.10 24.31 -9.28
CA ASP A 276 32.39 23.28 -10.03
C ASP A 276 32.11 22.10 -9.11
N TYR A 277 30.90 21.56 -9.16
CA TYR A 277 30.50 20.41 -8.34
C TYR A 277 29.81 19.39 -9.25
N THR A 278 30.61 18.43 -9.71
CA THR A 278 30.21 17.40 -10.66
C THR A 278 30.68 16.05 -10.13
N ASP A 279 29.85 15.01 -10.26
CA ASP A 279 30.15 13.63 -9.84
C ASP A 279 30.71 13.54 -8.39
N ASP A 280 30.04 14.22 -7.45
CA ASP A 280 30.38 14.26 -6.02
C ASP A 280 31.77 14.84 -5.69
N LEU A 281 32.37 15.59 -6.63
CA LEU A 281 33.65 16.26 -6.46
C LEU A 281 33.48 17.77 -6.53
N LEU A 282 33.76 18.45 -5.41
CA LEU A 282 33.88 19.90 -5.37
C LEU A 282 35.28 20.30 -5.83
N THR A 283 35.32 21.02 -6.95
CA THR A 283 36.52 21.66 -7.51
C THR A 283 36.44 23.16 -7.26
N ILE A 284 37.45 23.72 -6.62
CA ILE A 284 37.59 25.15 -6.35
C ILE A 284 38.76 25.66 -7.17
N GLU A 285 38.49 26.43 -8.21
CA GLU A 285 39.51 27.11 -9.02
C GLU A 285 39.86 28.43 -8.34
N VAL A 286 41.10 28.59 -7.86
CA VAL A 286 41.53 29.83 -7.20
C VAL A 286 41.94 30.89 -8.22
N LYS A 287 41.47 32.12 -8.02
CA LYS A 287 41.64 33.29 -8.89
C LYS A 287 41.91 34.53 -8.05
N GLY A 288 42.09 35.68 -8.70
CA GLY A 288 42.16 36.98 -8.01
C GLY A 288 43.17 36.99 -6.86
N SER A 289 42.72 37.34 -5.66
CA SER A 289 43.56 37.39 -4.46
C SER A 289 44.08 36.03 -3.99
N LEU A 290 43.44 34.93 -4.39
CA LEU A 290 43.84 33.55 -4.05
C LEU A 290 44.72 32.88 -5.12
N ALA A 291 45.01 33.55 -6.24
CA ALA A 291 45.72 32.94 -7.38
C ALA A 291 47.12 32.41 -7.04
N ALA A 292 47.78 32.98 -6.02
CA ALA A 292 49.10 32.57 -5.55
C ALA A 292 49.05 31.71 -4.26
N ALA A 293 47.86 31.35 -3.78
CA ALA A 293 47.70 30.59 -2.55
C ALA A 293 48.15 29.13 -2.75
N GLU A 294 49.04 28.63 -1.89
CA GLU A 294 49.45 27.22 -1.86
C GLU A 294 48.46 26.35 -1.06
N SER A 295 47.66 26.98 -0.19
CA SER A 295 46.59 26.35 0.57
C SER A 295 45.46 27.35 0.83
N ILE A 296 44.25 26.83 0.99
CA ILE A 296 43.04 27.58 1.33
C ILE A 296 42.32 26.91 2.48
N ASP A 297 41.68 27.70 3.34
CA ASP A 297 40.83 27.19 4.40
C ASP A 297 39.38 27.26 3.94
N ILE A 298 38.69 26.11 3.94
CA ILE A 298 37.28 26.04 3.59
C ILE A 298 36.41 25.72 4.80
N GLU A 299 35.19 26.23 4.76
CA GLU A 299 34.12 25.90 5.66
C GLU A 299 32.89 25.59 4.82
N ILE A 300 32.35 24.37 4.91
CA ILE A 300 31.22 23.93 4.11
C ILE A 300 30.31 23.03 4.94
N THR A 301 29.00 23.16 4.74
CA THR A 301 28.00 22.32 5.41
C THR A 301 27.72 21.09 4.55
N GLN A 302 27.56 19.94 5.20
CA GLN A 302 27.06 18.73 4.54
C GLN A 302 25.83 18.19 5.26
N THR A 303 24.92 17.55 4.52
CA THR A 303 23.82 16.80 5.10
C THR A 303 24.30 15.45 5.61
N LEU A 304 23.89 15.08 6.82
CA LEU A 304 24.11 13.75 7.37
C LEU A 304 23.02 12.80 6.88
N GLU A 305 23.37 11.92 5.93
CA GLU A 305 22.45 10.90 5.45
C GLU A 305 22.04 9.95 6.59
N GLY A 306 20.74 9.60 6.64
CA GLY A 306 20.18 8.74 7.68
C GLY A 306 20.01 9.40 9.06
N CYS A 307 20.38 10.68 9.21
CA CYS A 307 20.22 11.42 10.46
C CYS A 307 19.11 12.49 10.32
N VAL A 308 18.09 12.41 11.18
CA VAL A 308 17.00 13.37 11.23
C VAL A 308 17.04 14.12 12.56
N LYS A 309 17.02 15.44 12.48
CA LYS A 309 16.90 16.34 13.62
C LYS A 309 15.43 16.62 13.91
N ILE A 310 15.01 16.32 15.13
CA ILE A 310 13.64 16.54 15.61
C ILE A 310 13.65 17.64 16.65
N VAL A 311 12.84 18.68 16.42
CA VAL A 311 12.69 19.83 17.32
C VAL A 311 11.24 19.90 17.81
N PRO A 312 10.93 19.42 19.02
CA PRO A 312 9.60 19.50 19.59
C PRO A 312 9.35 20.83 20.32
N LEU A 313 8.10 21.29 20.31
CA LEU A 313 7.63 22.48 21.02
C LEU A 313 6.51 22.09 21.99
N LEU A 314 6.62 22.52 23.26
CA LEU A 314 5.62 22.23 24.28
C LEU A 314 4.53 23.29 24.36
N LYS A 315 3.39 22.91 24.93
CA LYS A 315 2.25 23.80 25.19
C LYS A 315 2.68 25.09 25.88
N GLY A 316 2.29 26.23 25.31
CA GLY A 316 2.65 27.56 25.81
C GLY A 316 4.03 28.04 25.36
N GLY A 317 4.63 27.42 24.33
CA GLY A 317 5.89 27.85 23.73
C GLY A 317 7.13 27.52 24.57
N LYS A 318 7.02 26.57 25.51
CA LYS A 318 8.13 26.16 26.36
C LYS A 318 9.08 25.23 25.60
N THR A 319 10.37 25.38 25.85
CA THR A 319 11.39 24.45 25.35
C THR A 319 11.35 23.14 26.15
N PRO A 320 11.42 21.97 25.49
CA PRO A 320 11.52 20.68 26.16
C PRO A 320 12.76 20.58 27.05
N ASP A 321 12.64 19.87 28.17
CA ASP A 321 13.78 19.51 29.01
C ASP A 321 14.46 18.22 28.52
N SER A 322 15.59 17.85 29.12
CA SER A 322 16.37 16.68 28.72
C SER A 322 15.60 15.36 28.88
N ALA A 323 14.68 15.28 29.85
CA ALA A 323 13.83 14.11 30.07
C ALA A 323 12.82 13.95 28.93
N MET A 324 12.15 15.04 28.53
CA MET A 324 11.24 15.04 27.39
C MET A 324 11.95 14.69 26.08
N LEU A 325 13.13 15.26 25.83
CA LEU A 325 13.92 14.95 24.64
C LEU A 325 14.32 13.46 24.59
N SER A 326 14.71 12.88 25.73
CA SER A 326 15.04 11.44 25.82
C SER A 326 13.84 10.56 25.53
N LYS A 327 12.65 10.95 26.03
CA LYS A 327 11.38 10.25 25.77
C LYS A 327 10.98 10.28 24.29
N VAL A 328 11.10 11.45 23.65
CA VAL A 328 10.86 11.59 22.20
C VAL A 328 11.85 10.75 21.40
N LEU A 329 13.14 10.78 21.78
CA LEU A 329 14.19 10.00 21.14
C LEU A 329 13.90 8.49 21.21
N GLU A 330 13.52 7.98 22.38
CA GLU A 330 13.18 6.57 22.59
C GLU A 330 11.97 6.16 21.75
N THR A 331 10.91 6.99 21.74
CA THR A 331 9.67 6.73 21.01
C THR A 331 9.90 6.66 19.50
N VAL A 332 10.67 7.59 18.95
CA VAL A 332 10.94 7.65 17.50
C VAL A 332 11.94 6.57 17.05
N ASN A 333 12.82 6.10 17.95
CA ASN A 333 13.81 5.05 17.64
C ASN A 333 13.36 3.63 18.00
N ALA A 334 12.17 3.46 18.58
CA ALA A 334 11.66 2.16 18.99
C ALA A 334 11.56 1.20 17.80
N LYS A 335 11.84 -0.09 18.04
CA LYS A 335 12.00 -1.10 16.98
C LYS A 335 10.72 -1.29 16.14
N ASP A 336 9.57 -1.02 16.75
CA ASP A 336 8.23 -1.09 16.19
C ASP A 336 7.74 0.24 15.58
N THR A 337 8.45 1.35 15.80
CA THR A 337 8.09 2.68 15.29
C THR A 337 8.99 3.15 14.15
N ARG A 338 10.21 2.59 14.01
CA ARG A 338 11.19 2.95 12.97
C ARG A 338 10.54 3.02 11.58
N PRO A 339 10.36 4.22 11.02
CA PRO A 339 10.15 4.36 9.58
C PRO A 339 11.48 3.94 8.95
N MET A 340 11.50 2.75 8.34
CA MET A 340 12.67 2.07 7.78
C MET A 340 13.76 3.03 7.29
N THR A 341 14.94 2.98 7.92
CA THR A 341 16.21 3.09 7.19
C THR A 341 16.41 1.85 6.35
#